data_AF-A0A0L7QZX0-F1
#
_entry.id   AF-A0A0L7QZX0-F1
#
_cell.length_a   1.000
_cell.length_b   1.000
_cell.length_c   1.000
_cell.angle_alpha   90.00
_cell.angle_beta   90.00
_cell.angle_gamma   90.00
#
_symmetry.space_group_name_H-M   'P 1'
#
loop_
_entity.id
_entity.type
_entity.pdbx_description
1 polymer ?
#
loop_
_entity_poly.entity_id
_entity_poly.type
_entity_poly.pdbx_seq_one_letter_code
_entity_poly.pdbx_strand_id
1 'polypeptide(L)'
;MYGVELWGFKERAEIEKIQVRYIKWTLGLDIRTPGYLVLEESKREKLRVKAGIRAWKFEEGVRKDVGRKIVKECVKEKEANKEQTRTGKEREEYLKRNGLSQAEVDELRREGREVTERIRRRDKEVQQQRQYTKIEQSKYNIRYKYIRTIGLPEYLSKEGRSQKLIAQARCGNLENWNKYWEEEEGRRCDLCGDRFGNLEHLTRDCKETDRDIRMEDVVSGRQDRKIVEWLEKLEKKRKEKRESG
;
A
#
# COMPACT_ATOMS: atom_id res chain seq x y z
N MET A 1 16.81 9.55 -19.42
CA MET A 1 16.94 8.33 -20.24
C MET A 1 17.17 7.06 -19.42
N TYR A 2 17.99 7.05 -18.36
CA TYR A 2 18.39 5.82 -17.65
C TYR A 2 17.31 5.01 -16.91
N GLY A 3 16.11 5.55 -16.67
CA GLY A 3 15.09 4.84 -15.89
C GLY A 3 14.33 3.74 -16.63
N VAL A 4 14.23 3.81 -17.96
CA VAL A 4 13.36 2.91 -18.73
C VAL A 4 14.04 1.58 -19.03
N GLU A 5 15.35 1.61 -19.32
CA GLU A 5 16.16 0.42 -19.57
C GLU A 5 16.37 -0.42 -18.29
N LEU A 6 16.45 0.24 -17.13
CA LEU A 6 16.59 -0.43 -15.84
C LEU A 6 15.27 -0.97 -15.29
N TRP A 7 14.15 -0.24 -15.43
CA TRP A 7 12.90 -0.62 -14.77
C TRP A 7 11.87 -1.28 -15.70
N GLY A 8 11.80 -0.86 -16.97
CA GLY A 8 10.93 -1.46 -17.99
C GLY A 8 9.46 -1.60 -17.58
N PHE A 9 8.82 -2.66 -18.08
CA PHE A 9 7.43 -3.03 -17.76
C PHE A 9 7.32 -4.06 -16.61
N LYS A 10 8.46 -4.62 -16.18
CA LYS A 10 8.53 -5.67 -15.15
C LYS A 10 8.17 -5.15 -13.77
N GLU A 11 7.31 -5.90 -13.06
CA GLU A 11 7.13 -5.70 -11.62
C GLU A 11 8.34 -6.27 -10.86
N ARG A 12 9.02 -5.42 -10.08
CA ARG A 12 10.17 -5.81 -9.25
C ARG A 12 9.72 -5.95 -7.80
N ALA A 13 9.27 -7.15 -7.42
CA ALA A 13 8.71 -7.44 -6.11
C ALA A 13 9.62 -7.02 -4.93
N GLU A 14 10.94 -7.22 -5.05
CA GLU A 14 11.90 -6.83 -4.00
C GLU A 14 11.93 -5.33 -3.73
N ILE A 15 11.82 -4.51 -4.79
CA ILE A 15 11.79 -3.05 -4.64
C ILE A 15 10.44 -2.60 -4.04
N GLU A 16 9.34 -3.24 -4.45
CA GLU A 16 8.02 -2.98 -3.86
C GLU A 16 8.01 -3.31 -2.35
N LYS A 17 8.72 -4.37 -1.93
CA LYS A 17 8.90 -4.68 -0.50
C LYS A 17 9.66 -3.58 0.22
N ILE A 18 10.69 -2.98 -0.40
CA ILE A 18 11.42 -1.84 0.18
C ILE A 18 10.48 -0.63 0.35
N GLN A 19 9.66 -0.31 -0.66
CA GLN A 19 8.68 0.77 -0.56
C GLN A 19 7.74 0.55 0.64
N VAL A 20 7.18 -0.65 0.76
CA VAL A 20 6.29 -1.00 1.89
C VAL A 20 7.02 -0.93 3.22
N ARG A 21 8.27 -1.41 3.30
CA ARG A 21 9.09 -1.35 4.52
C ARG A 21 9.37 0.09 4.94
N TYR A 22 9.67 0.96 3.99
CA TYR A 22 9.87 2.39 4.25
C TYR A 22 8.60 3.05 4.80
N ILE A 23 7.43 2.76 4.21
CA ILE A 23 6.15 3.29 4.72
C ILE A 23 5.87 2.77 6.14
N LYS A 24 6.13 1.48 6.41
CA LYS A 24 5.99 0.95 7.78
C LYS A 24 6.87 1.69 8.78
N TRP A 25 8.14 1.90 8.44
CA TRP A 25 9.08 2.56 9.34
C TRP A 25 8.68 4.02 9.63
N THR A 26 8.32 4.77 8.59
CA THR A 26 7.86 6.16 8.72
C THR A 26 6.59 6.28 9.57
N LEU A 27 5.66 5.33 9.43
CA LEU A 27 4.41 5.28 10.21
C LEU A 27 4.53 4.51 11.55
N GLY A 28 5.70 3.99 11.90
CA GLY A 28 5.90 3.21 13.14
C GLY A 28 5.12 1.88 13.18
N LEU A 29 4.79 1.30 12.03
CA LEU A 29 4.06 0.03 11.95
C LEU A 29 4.99 -1.17 12.19
N ASP A 30 4.42 -2.23 12.75
CA ASP A 30 5.09 -3.52 12.95
C ASP A 30 5.54 -4.13 11.62
N ILE A 31 6.68 -4.84 11.65
CA ILE A 31 7.24 -5.49 10.47
C ILE A 31 6.28 -6.51 9.86
N ARG A 32 5.42 -7.14 10.68
CA ARG A 32 4.39 -8.12 10.30
C ARG A 32 3.09 -7.48 9.81
N THR A 33 2.90 -6.16 9.90
CA THR A 33 1.72 -5.48 9.33
C THR A 33 1.60 -5.79 7.84
N PRO A 34 0.47 -6.29 7.32
CA PRO A 34 0.40 -6.72 5.92
C PRO A 34 0.58 -5.57 4.92
N GLY A 35 1.39 -5.78 3.89
CA GLY A 35 1.72 -4.72 2.91
C GLY A 35 0.54 -4.19 2.11
N TYR A 36 -0.50 -5.01 1.87
CA TYR A 36 -1.72 -4.54 1.20
C TYR A 36 -2.45 -3.48 2.03
N LEU A 37 -2.43 -3.61 3.36
CA LEU A 37 -3.05 -2.68 4.30
C LEU A 37 -2.26 -1.38 4.33
N VAL A 38 -0.93 -1.48 4.41
CA VAL A 38 -0.02 -0.31 4.41
C VAL A 38 -0.21 0.55 3.14
N LEU A 39 -0.24 -0.10 1.97
CA LEU A 39 -0.43 0.61 0.70
C LEU A 39 -1.83 1.21 0.58
N GLU A 40 -2.84 0.56 1.13
CA GLU A 40 -4.21 1.09 1.15
C GLU A 40 -4.34 2.31 2.08
N GLU A 41 -3.82 2.21 3.31
CA GLU A 41 -3.91 3.27 4.31
C GLU A 41 -3.17 4.54 3.84
N SER A 42 -1.98 4.36 3.26
CA SER A 42 -1.17 5.46 2.70
C SER A 42 -1.61 5.91 1.31
N LYS A 43 -2.59 5.25 0.69
CA LYS A 43 -3.03 5.47 -0.69
C LYS A 43 -1.88 5.47 -1.70
N ARG A 44 -0.85 4.66 -1.44
CA ARG A 44 0.36 4.62 -2.28
C ARG A 44 0.23 3.63 -3.42
N GLU A 45 0.49 4.15 -4.62
CA GLU A 45 0.72 3.35 -5.82
C GLU A 45 2.04 2.58 -5.69
N LYS A 46 2.02 1.32 -6.13
CA LYS A 46 3.23 0.53 -6.34
C LYS A 46 4.14 1.22 -7.36
N LEU A 47 5.45 1.07 -7.20
CA LEU A 47 6.45 1.66 -8.09
C LEU A 47 6.29 1.19 -9.54
N ARG A 48 5.82 -0.04 -9.75
CA ARG A 48 5.50 -0.63 -11.06
C ARG A 48 4.55 0.23 -11.90
N VAL A 49 3.59 0.94 -11.28
CA VAL A 49 2.63 1.81 -11.99
C VAL A 49 3.40 2.97 -12.63
N LYS A 50 4.26 3.63 -11.85
CA LYS A 50 5.11 4.74 -12.34
C LYS A 50 6.18 4.26 -13.31
N ALA A 51 6.74 3.06 -13.13
CA ALA A 51 7.71 2.48 -14.05
C ALA A 51 7.08 2.18 -15.42
N GLY A 52 5.94 1.48 -15.44
CA GLY A 52 5.22 1.14 -16.67
C GLY A 52 4.82 2.37 -17.49
N ILE A 53 4.31 3.42 -16.83
CA ILE A 53 3.98 4.68 -17.51
C ILE A 53 5.21 5.41 -18.05
N ARG A 54 6.34 5.37 -17.33
CA ARG A 54 7.59 5.95 -17.83
C ARG A 54 8.11 5.19 -19.05
N ALA A 55 8.05 3.85 -19.02
CA ALA A 55 8.42 3.02 -20.16
C ALA A 55 7.51 3.29 -21.37
N TRP A 56 6.19 3.38 -21.13
CA TRP A 56 5.21 3.71 -22.16
C TRP A 56 5.49 5.06 -22.83
N LYS A 57 5.62 6.12 -22.03
CA LYS A 57 5.89 7.48 -22.54
C LYS A 57 7.20 7.56 -23.32
N PHE A 58 8.21 6.79 -22.93
CA PHE A 58 9.46 6.71 -23.67
C PHE A 58 9.26 6.08 -25.05
N GLU A 59 8.58 4.93 -25.14
CA GLU A 59 8.30 4.31 -26.44
C GLU A 59 7.45 5.23 -27.34
N GLU A 60 6.41 5.85 -26.79
CA GLU A 60 5.58 6.82 -27.51
C GLU A 60 6.38 8.03 -27.99
N GLY A 61 7.26 8.55 -27.14
CA GLY A 61 8.16 9.65 -27.50
C GLY A 61 9.10 9.26 -28.64
N VAL A 62 9.70 8.06 -28.58
CA VAL A 62 10.54 7.53 -29.66
C VAL A 62 9.75 7.41 -30.96
N ARG A 63 8.49 6.96 -30.93
CA ARG A 63 7.67 6.85 -32.15
C ARG A 63 7.37 8.22 -32.78
N LYS A 64 7.10 9.25 -31.98
CA LYS A 64 6.77 10.60 -32.46
C LYS A 64 8.00 11.41 -32.90
N ASP A 65 9.16 11.20 -32.27
CA ASP A 65 10.37 12.00 -32.49
C ASP A 65 11.00 11.77 -33.87
N VAL A 66 11.14 12.83 -34.69
CA VAL A 66 11.71 12.75 -36.05
C VAL A 66 13.22 12.44 -36.02
N GLY A 67 13.94 12.78 -34.94
CA GLY A 67 15.41 12.70 -34.86
C GLY A 67 15.97 11.33 -34.45
N ARG A 68 15.17 10.41 -33.91
CA ARG A 68 15.64 9.13 -33.33
C ARG A 68 15.48 7.93 -34.26
N LYS A 69 15.95 8.03 -35.51
CA LYS A 69 15.78 6.97 -36.53
C LYS A 69 16.27 5.59 -36.07
N ILE A 70 17.47 5.51 -35.49
CA ILE A 70 18.04 4.22 -35.03
C ILE A 70 17.17 3.61 -33.92
N VAL A 71 16.83 4.40 -32.89
CA VAL A 71 16.03 3.92 -31.77
C VAL A 71 14.62 3.52 -32.22
N LYS A 72 14.05 4.22 -33.22
CA LYS A 72 12.78 3.84 -33.85
C LYS A 72 12.86 2.47 -34.52
N GLU A 73 13.89 2.20 -35.32
CA GLU A 73 14.08 0.89 -35.94
C GLU A 73 14.30 -0.20 -34.87
N CYS A 74 15.07 0.07 -33.81
CA CYS A 74 15.22 -0.87 -32.70
C CYS A 74 13.88 -1.18 -31.99
N VAL A 75 12.98 -0.20 -31.86
CA VAL A 75 11.65 -0.43 -31.27
C VAL A 75 10.79 -1.29 -32.21
N LYS A 76 10.80 -1.01 -33.52
CA LYS A 76 10.09 -1.83 -34.51
C LYS A 76 10.57 -3.28 -34.53
N GLU A 77 11.88 -3.49 -34.49
CA GLU A 77 12.49 -4.82 -34.44
C GLU A 77 12.07 -5.57 -33.16
N LYS A 78 12.05 -4.89 -32.01
CA LYS A 78 11.57 -5.45 -30.75
C LYS A 78 10.08 -5.83 -30.80
N GLU A 79 9.26 -5.07 -31.50
CA GLU A 79 7.83 -5.37 -31.68
C GLU A 79 7.63 -6.56 -32.61
N ALA A 80 8.41 -6.67 -33.69
CA ALA A 80 8.40 -7.82 -34.59
C ALA A 80 8.83 -9.11 -33.86
N ASN A 81 9.87 -9.02 -33.01
CA ASN A 81 10.42 -10.15 -32.25
C ASN A 81 9.88 -10.22 -30.79
N LYS A 82 8.68 -9.69 -30.53
CA LYS A 82 8.11 -9.55 -29.18
C LYS A 82 7.99 -10.88 -28.41
N GLU A 83 7.78 -11.99 -29.12
CA GLU A 83 7.64 -13.33 -28.53
C GLU A 83 8.98 -13.94 -28.12
N GLN A 84 10.07 -13.51 -28.75
CA GLN A 84 11.42 -14.00 -28.51
C GLN A 84 12.17 -13.16 -27.48
N THR A 85 11.79 -11.89 -27.29
CA THR A 85 12.47 -10.98 -26.36
C THR A 85 11.82 -10.97 -24.98
N ARG A 86 12.66 -10.97 -23.92
CA ARG A 86 12.21 -10.84 -22.53
C ARG A 86 11.38 -9.57 -22.31
N THR A 87 11.81 -8.45 -22.89
CA THR A 87 11.11 -7.16 -22.77
C THR A 87 9.74 -7.18 -23.46
N GLY A 88 9.62 -7.89 -24.59
CA GLY A 88 8.34 -8.07 -25.29
C GLY A 88 7.32 -8.81 -24.43
N LYS A 89 7.74 -9.91 -23.78
CA LYS A 89 6.90 -10.65 -22.82
C LYS A 89 6.48 -9.79 -21.62
N GLU A 90 7.43 -9.06 -21.01
CA GLU A 90 7.14 -8.15 -19.88
C GLU A 90 6.13 -7.05 -20.27
N ARG A 91 6.23 -6.54 -21.50
CA ARG A 91 5.31 -5.53 -22.05
C ARG A 91 3.93 -6.10 -22.33
N GLU A 92 3.86 -7.32 -22.86
CA GLU A 92 2.59 -8.01 -23.09
C GLU A 92 1.87 -8.34 -21.78
N GLU A 93 2.57 -8.86 -20.77
CA GLU A 93 2.03 -9.08 -19.43
C GLU A 93 1.51 -7.77 -18.80
N TYR A 94 2.23 -6.66 -19.00
CA TYR A 94 1.80 -5.35 -18.55
C TYR A 94 0.48 -4.92 -19.19
N LEU A 95 0.33 -5.07 -20.51
CA LEU A 95 -0.92 -4.75 -21.20
C LEU A 95 -2.05 -5.68 -20.79
N LYS A 96 -1.83 -7.00 -20.77
CA LYS A 96 -2.82 -8.01 -20.36
C LYS A 96 -3.37 -7.74 -18.96
N ARG A 97 -2.50 -7.41 -18.00
CA ARG A 97 -2.91 -7.05 -16.65
C ARG A 97 -3.79 -5.79 -16.62
N ASN A 98 -3.57 -4.85 -17.54
CA ASN A 98 -4.38 -3.64 -17.68
C ASN A 98 -5.64 -3.85 -18.54
N GLY A 99 -5.91 -5.09 -18.96
CA GLY A 99 -7.06 -5.44 -19.79
C GLY A 99 -6.96 -4.88 -21.20
N LEU A 100 -5.74 -4.83 -21.75
CA LEU A 100 -5.47 -4.40 -23.11
C LEU A 100 -4.63 -5.44 -23.84
N SER A 101 -4.91 -5.60 -25.12
CA SER A 101 -4.06 -6.25 -26.10
C SER A 101 -3.24 -5.22 -26.89
N GLN A 102 -2.22 -5.69 -27.60
CA GLN A 102 -1.45 -4.83 -28.49
C GLN A 102 -2.32 -4.29 -29.64
N ALA A 103 -3.25 -5.10 -30.16
CA ALA A 103 -4.14 -4.71 -31.25
C ALA A 103 -5.06 -3.55 -30.86
N GLU A 104 -5.68 -3.62 -29.68
CA GLU A 104 -6.52 -2.54 -29.15
C GLU A 104 -5.72 -1.25 -28.93
N VAL A 105 -4.48 -1.36 -28.44
CA VAL A 105 -3.59 -0.20 -28.33
C VAL A 105 -3.36 0.45 -29.70
N ASP A 106 -3.08 -0.34 -30.72
CA ASP A 106 -2.77 0.18 -32.07
C ASP A 106 -4.00 0.78 -32.75
N GLU A 107 -5.19 0.29 -32.44
CA GLU A 107 -6.46 0.90 -32.84
C GLU A 107 -6.69 2.24 -32.13
N LEU A 108 -6.57 2.29 -30.80
CA LEU A 108 -6.72 3.53 -30.02
C LEU A 108 -5.73 4.61 -30.47
N ARG A 109 -4.50 4.20 -30.84
CA ARG A 109 -3.49 5.09 -31.41
C ARG A 109 -3.92 5.64 -32.78
N ARG A 110 -4.44 4.80 -33.67
CA ARG A 110 -4.95 5.22 -35.00
C ARG A 110 -6.08 6.24 -34.88
N GLU A 111 -6.93 6.07 -33.88
CA GLU A 111 -8.02 6.99 -33.57
C GLU A 111 -7.57 8.25 -32.81
N GLY A 112 -6.27 8.40 -32.50
CA GLY A 112 -5.75 9.55 -31.76
C GLY A 112 -6.20 9.63 -30.30
N ARG A 113 -6.73 8.54 -29.72
CA ARG A 113 -7.21 8.53 -28.33
C ARG A 113 -6.04 8.52 -27.34
N GLU A 114 -6.30 9.07 -26.16
CA GLU A 114 -5.33 9.07 -25.06
C GLU A 114 -5.23 7.67 -24.44
N VAL A 115 -4.07 7.02 -24.60
CA VAL A 115 -3.82 5.65 -24.11
C VAL A 115 -3.07 5.64 -22.78
N THR A 116 -2.27 6.66 -22.47
CA THR A 116 -1.35 6.64 -21.33
C THR A 116 -2.09 6.76 -20.00
N GLU A 117 -3.00 7.72 -19.86
CA GLU A 117 -3.83 7.89 -18.67
C GLU A 117 -4.83 6.74 -18.53
N ARG A 118 -5.36 6.21 -19.66
CA ARG A 118 -6.18 4.99 -19.63
C ARG A 118 -5.43 3.80 -19.00
N ILE A 119 -4.21 3.52 -19.45
CA ILE A 119 -3.36 2.47 -18.87
C ILE A 119 -3.06 2.76 -17.40
N ARG A 120 -2.70 4.00 -17.07
CA ARG A 120 -2.36 4.39 -15.70
C ARG A 120 -3.53 4.15 -14.76
N ARG A 121 -4.73 4.58 -15.15
CA ARG A 121 -5.95 4.41 -14.36
C ARG A 121 -6.26 2.93 -14.14
N ARG A 122 -6.19 2.13 -15.21
CA ARG A 122 -6.40 0.68 -15.11
C ARG A 122 -5.40 0.00 -14.17
N ASP A 123 -4.13 0.38 -14.21
CA ASP A 123 -3.13 -0.28 -13.35
C ASP A 123 -3.35 0.03 -11.86
N LYS A 124 -3.81 1.25 -11.56
CA LYS A 124 -4.24 1.63 -10.21
C LYS A 124 -5.49 0.87 -9.78
N GLU A 125 -6.50 0.77 -10.63
CA GLU A 125 -7.73 0.01 -10.37
C GLU A 125 -7.41 -1.47 -10.06
N VAL A 126 -6.53 -2.10 -10.85
CA VAL A 126 -6.09 -3.49 -10.62
C VAL A 126 -5.33 -3.62 -9.30
N GLN A 127 -4.49 -2.65 -8.95
CA GLN A 127 -3.83 -2.63 -7.64
C GLN A 127 -4.86 -2.54 -6.51
N GLN A 128 -5.79 -1.61 -6.58
CA GLN A 128 -6.83 -1.40 -5.57
C GLN A 128 -7.69 -2.64 -5.40
N GLN A 129 -8.16 -3.24 -6.50
CA GLN A 129 -8.96 -4.46 -6.45
C GLN A 129 -8.24 -5.58 -5.69
N ARG A 130 -6.95 -5.81 -5.99
CA ARG A 130 -6.13 -6.80 -5.28
C ARG A 130 -5.97 -6.48 -3.79
N GLN A 131 -5.85 -5.21 -3.43
CA GLN A 131 -5.79 -4.80 -2.02
C GLN A 131 -7.13 -5.07 -1.32
N TYR A 132 -8.24 -4.75 -1.98
CA TYR A 132 -9.58 -4.87 -1.42
C TYR A 132 -9.92 -6.34 -1.16
N THR A 133 -9.66 -7.22 -2.13
CA THR A 133 -9.83 -8.67 -1.95
C THR A 133 -9.03 -9.19 -0.75
N LYS A 134 -7.77 -8.74 -0.58
CA LYS A 134 -6.94 -9.16 0.56
C LYS A 134 -7.42 -8.60 1.89
N ILE A 135 -7.98 -7.39 1.90
CA ILE A 135 -8.57 -6.78 3.10
C ILE A 135 -9.82 -7.54 3.50
N GLU A 136 -10.68 -7.86 2.54
CA GLU A 136 -11.95 -8.57 2.80
C GLU A 136 -11.72 -9.97 3.38
N GLN A 137 -10.65 -10.64 2.94
CA GLN A 137 -10.23 -11.97 3.41
C GLN A 137 -9.28 -11.91 4.62
N SER A 138 -8.94 -10.73 5.11
CA SER A 138 -7.89 -10.58 6.12
C SER A 138 -8.35 -11.06 7.51
N LYS A 139 -7.54 -11.91 8.12
CA LYS A 139 -7.63 -12.25 9.55
C LYS A 139 -6.86 -11.27 10.46
N TYR A 140 -5.98 -10.45 9.89
CA TYR A 140 -5.09 -9.58 10.67
C TYR A 140 -5.84 -8.40 11.27
N ASN A 141 -6.61 -7.64 10.48
CA ASN A 141 -7.39 -6.51 10.98
C ASN A 141 -8.76 -6.51 10.31
N ILE A 142 -9.67 -7.28 10.89
CA ILE A 142 -11.03 -7.49 10.35
C ILE A 142 -11.81 -6.17 10.32
N ARG A 143 -11.55 -5.25 11.25
CA ARG A 143 -12.22 -3.93 11.31
C ARG A 143 -11.86 -3.04 10.12
N TYR A 144 -10.67 -3.22 9.54
CA TYR A 144 -10.14 -2.34 8.50
C TYR A 144 -11.09 -2.16 7.31
N LYS A 145 -11.83 -3.21 6.92
CA LYS A 145 -12.79 -3.11 5.81
C LYS A 145 -13.88 -2.06 6.00
N TYR A 146 -14.24 -1.76 7.25
CA TYR A 146 -15.29 -0.79 7.59
C TYR A 146 -14.77 0.64 7.83
N ILE A 147 -13.46 0.80 8.08
CA ILE A 147 -12.85 2.10 8.43
C ILE A 147 -11.93 2.66 7.33
N ARG A 148 -11.86 1.97 6.19
CA ARG A 148 -11.14 2.42 5.00
C ARG A 148 -11.70 3.76 4.53
N THR A 149 -10.79 4.65 4.16
CA THR A 149 -11.14 5.93 3.54
C THR A 149 -11.14 5.81 2.02
N ILE A 150 -11.80 6.73 1.31
CA ILE A 150 -11.66 6.85 -0.15
C ILE A 150 -10.29 7.48 -0.47
N GLY A 151 -10.03 8.67 0.09
CA GLY A 151 -8.78 9.42 -0.04
C GLY A 151 -7.79 9.20 1.09
N LEU A 152 -6.73 10.01 1.12
CA LEU A 152 -5.74 9.97 2.19
C LEU A 152 -6.42 10.33 3.53
N PRO A 153 -6.31 9.51 4.59
CA PRO A 153 -6.79 9.84 5.92
C PRO A 153 -6.24 11.19 6.43
N GLU A 154 -7.05 11.94 7.20
CA GLU A 154 -6.70 13.28 7.66
C GLU A 154 -5.37 13.30 8.42
N TYR A 155 -5.15 12.34 9.32
CA TYR A 155 -3.92 12.29 10.12
C TYR A 155 -2.64 12.12 9.28
N LEU A 156 -2.73 11.61 8.05
CA LEU A 156 -1.59 11.49 7.13
C LEU A 156 -1.29 12.79 6.37
N SER A 157 -2.18 13.79 6.43
CA SER A 157 -1.93 15.11 5.85
C SER A 157 -1.03 15.99 6.72
N LYS A 158 -0.84 15.63 7.99
CA LYS A 158 -0.06 16.37 8.99
C LYS A 158 1.16 15.54 9.41
N GLU A 159 2.34 16.14 9.51
CA GLU A 159 3.54 15.47 10.01
C GLU A 159 3.64 15.60 11.54
N GLY A 160 4.02 14.53 12.24
CA GLY A 160 4.22 14.57 13.70
C GLY A 160 4.18 13.22 14.40
N ARG A 161 4.50 13.20 15.70
CA ARG A 161 4.49 11.97 16.53
C ARG A 161 3.10 11.32 16.60
N SER A 162 2.05 12.14 16.66
CA SER A 162 0.64 11.70 16.62
C SER A 162 0.32 10.85 15.39
N GLN A 163 1.00 11.11 14.25
CA GLN A 163 0.77 10.37 13.01
C GLN A 163 1.07 8.88 13.16
N LYS A 164 2.19 8.54 13.83
CA LYS A 164 2.58 7.14 14.05
C LYS A 164 1.60 6.42 14.96
N LEU A 165 1.16 7.07 16.04
CA LEU A 165 0.21 6.51 16.99
C LEU A 165 -1.14 6.21 16.32
N ILE A 166 -1.65 7.14 15.52
CA ILE A 166 -2.91 6.95 14.78
C ILE A 166 -2.75 5.87 13.71
N ALA A 167 -1.63 5.83 12.99
CA ALA A 167 -1.35 4.77 12.02
C ALA A 167 -1.36 3.38 12.68
N GLN A 168 -0.68 3.24 13.82
CA GLN A 168 -0.66 1.99 14.58
C GLN A 168 -2.08 1.57 15.02
N ALA A 169 -2.89 2.51 15.48
CA ALA A 169 -4.28 2.24 15.85
C ALA A 169 -5.10 1.73 14.66
N ARG A 170 -5.11 2.47 13.54
CA ARG A 170 -5.89 2.13 12.36
C ARG A 170 -5.42 0.85 11.67
N CYS A 171 -4.11 0.63 11.63
CA CYS A 171 -3.54 -0.57 11.03
C CYS A 171 -3.65 -1.81 11.93
N GLY A 172 -4.13 -1.69 13.16
CA GLY A 172 -4.37 -2.82 14.07
C GLY A 172 -3.12 -3.25 14.86
N ASN A 173 -2.09 -2.41 14.90
CA ASN A 173 -0.85 -2.65 15.62
C ASN A 173 -0.99 -2.50 17.13
N LEU A 174 -2.07 -1.88 17.61
CA LEU A 174 -2.36 -1.83 19.04
C LEU A 174 -2.86 -3.16 19.60
N GLU A 175 -3.39 -4.04 18.75
CA GLU A 175 -4.14 -5.22 19.18
C GLU A 175 -3.27 -6.48 19.06
N ASN A 176 -2.86 -7.08 20.18
CA ASN A 176 -2.20 -8.40 20.16
C ASN A 176 -3.10 -9.49 19.58
N TRP A 177 -4.42 -9.34 19.70
CA TRP A 177 -5.42 -10.22 19.09
C TRP A 177 -5.20 -10.43 17.59
N ASN A 178 -4.70 -9.40 16.88
CA ASN A 178 -4.48 -9.43 15.45
C ASN A 178 -3.31 -10.35 15.03
N LYS A 179 -2.48 -10.79 15.97
CA LYS A 179 -1.38 -11.73 15.76
C LYS A 179 -1.92 -13.17 15.66
N TYR A 180 -2.73 -13.43 14.63
CA TYR A 180 -3.47 -14.69 14.47
C TYR A 180 -2.59 -15.95 14.26
N TRP A 181 -1.28 -15.79 14.18
CA TRP A 181 -0.29 -16.87 14.13
C TRP A 181 0.36 -17.17 15.50
N GLU A 182 0.14 -16.32 16.51
CA GLU A 182 0.61 -16.56 17.88
C GLU A 182 -0.37 -17.44 18.65
N GLU A 183 0.10 -18.05 19.72
CA GLU A 183 -0.69 -18.78 20.71
C GLU A 183 -1.66 -17.84 21.45
N GLU A 184 -2.64 -18.39 22.18
CA GLU A 184 -3.60 -17.57 22.93
C GLU A 184 -2.93 -16.63 23.94
N GLU A 185 -1.90 -17.12 24.64
CA GLU A 185 -1.13 -16.35 25.62
C GLU A 185 -0.46 -15.12 24.96
N GLY A 186 0.14 -15.31 23.79
CA GLY A 186 0.75 -14.23 22.99
C GLY A 186 -0.25 -13.22 22.43
N ARG A 187 -1.56 -13.52 22.49
CA ARG A 187 -2.65 -12.63 22.07
C ARG A 187 -3.33 -11.91 23.22
N ARG A 188 -2.97 -12.19 24.47
CA ARG A 188 -3.48 -11.47 25.64
C ARG A 188 -3.05 -10.01 25.63
N CYS A 189 -3.77 -9.20 26.40
CA CYS A 189 -3.46 -7.81 26.62
C CYS A 189 -2.07 -7.69 27.27
N ASP A 190 -1.16 -6.94 26.62
CA ASP A 190 0.21 -6.73 27.12
C ASP A 190 0.28 -5.82 28.35
N LEU A 191 -0.84 -5.21 28.75
CA LEU A 191 -0.95 -4.42 29.95
C LEU A 191 -1.47 -5.25 31.13
N CYS A 192 -2.69 -5.78 31.03
CA CYS A 192 -3.33 -6.46 32.17
C CYS A 192 -3.22 -7.99 32.15
N GLY A 193 -2.96 -8.63 31.00
CA GLY A 193 -2.92 -10.09 30.86
C GLY A 193 -4.26 -10.83 30.97
N ASP A 194 -5.34 -10.17 31.40
CA ASP A 194 -6.58 -10.85 31.79
C ASP A 194 -7.46 -11.31 30.61
N ARG A 195 -7.39 -10.63 29.45
CA ARG A 195 -8.23 -10.90 28.25
C ARG A 195 -7.41 -10.76 26.97
N PHE A 196 -7.98 -11.16 25.83
CA PHE A 196 -7.39 -10.88 24.52
C PHE A 196 -7.17 -9.37 24.34
N GLY A 197 -5.96 -9.01 23.89
CA GLY A 197 -5.55 -7.63 23.68
C GLY A 197 -6.14 -7.06 22.40
N ASN A 198 -7.46 -6.88 22.35
CA ASN A 198 -8.16 -6.20 21.27
C ASN A 198 -8.56 -4.77 21.67
N LEU A 199 -8.98 -3.96 20.70
CA LEU A 199 -9.24 -2.54 20.92
C LEU A 199 -10.47 -2.31 21.81
N GLU A 200 -11.45 -3.22 21.79
CA GLU A 200 -12.60 -3.17 22.69
C GLU A 200 -12.15 -3.32 24.14
N HIS A 201 -11.31 -4.32 24.42
CA HIS A 201 -10.72 -4.48 25.74
C HIS A 201 -9.92 -3.24 26.15
N LEU A 202 -9.06 -2.72 25.27
CA LEU A 202 -8.25 -1.54 25.58
C LEU A 202 -9.08 -0.28 25.86
N THR A 203 -10.24 -0.12 25.23
CA THR A 203 -11.07 1.09 25.35
C THR A 203 -12.15 0.99 26.42
N ARG A 204 -12.59 -0.22 26.81
CA ARG A 204 -13.73 -0.42 27.74
C ARG A 204 -13.40 -1.22 28.99
N ASP A 205 -12.58 -2.26 28.87
CA ASP A 205 -12.45 -3.27 29.92
C ASP A 205 -11.12 -3.20 30.67
N CYS A 206 -10.05 -2.73 30.00
CA CYS A 206 -8.71 -2.83 30.55
C CYS A 206 -8.59 -1.95 31.79
N LYS A 207 -8.18 -2.55 32.91
CA LYS A 207 -7.94 -1.83 34.18
C LYS A 207 -6.72 -0.91 34.12
N GLU A 208 -5.85 -1.15 33.15
CA GLU A 208 -4.62 -0.40 32.93
C GLU A 208 -4.81 0.76 31.94
N THR A 209 -6.00 0.99 31.39
CA THR A 209 -6.25 2.09 30.44
C THR A 209 -7.38 3.00 30.93
N ASP A 210 -7.42 4.21 30.38
CA ASP A 210 -8.56 5.10 30.55
C ASP A 210 -9.70 4.64 29.63
N ARG A 211 -10.90 4.48 30.20
CA ARG A 211 -12.06 3.84 29.56
C ARG A 211 -13.07 4.84 28.98
N ASP A 212 -12.76 6.14 29.01
CA ASP A 212 -13.62 7.21 28.50
C ASP A 212 -13.40 7.51 27.00
N ILE A 213 -13.01 6.49 26.23
CA ILE A 213 -12.68 6.61 24.80
C ILE A 213 -13.52 5.63 24.00
N ARG A 214 -14.15 6.12 22.93
CA ARG A 214 -14.87 5.27 21.99
C ARG A 214 -13.91 4.68 20.97
N MET A 215 -14.08 3.41 20.67
CA MET A 215 -13.29 2.68 19.69
C MET A 215 -13.31 3.36 18.31
N GLU A 216 -14.48 3.86 17.89
CA GLU A 216 -14.70 4.51 16.60
C GLU A 216 -13.84 5.77 16.43
N ASP A 217 -13.64 6.52 17.52
CA ASP A 217 -12.83 7.74 17.51
C ASP A 217 -11.34 7.41 17.36
N VAL A 218 -10.88 6.33 18.01
CA VAL A 218 -9.50 5.82 17.91
C VAL A 218 -9.13 5.45 16.48
N VAL A 219 -10.07 4.84 15.75
CA VAL A 219 -9.84 4.39 14.38
C VAL A 219 -10.38 5.34 13.32
N SER A 220 -10.88 6.53 13.70
CA SER A 220 -11.53 7.48 12.79
C SER A 220 -10.61 8.02 11.68
N GLY A 221 -9.30 8.07 11.94
CA GLY A 221 -8.32 8.69 11.05
C GLY A 221 -8.28 10.22 11.15
N ARG A 222 -8.99 10.79 12.11
CA ARG A 222 -8.88 12.20 12.50
C ARG A 222 -7.74 12.37 13.49
N GLN A 223 -7.15 13.56 13.51
CA GLN A 223 -6.16 13.92 14.53
C GLN A 223 -6.86 14.59 15.72
N ASP A 224 -7.58 13.77 16.50
CA ASP A 224 -8.27 14.22 17.71
C ASP A 224 -7.31 14.26 18.91
N ARG A 225 -7.29 15.39 19.63
CA ARG A 225 -6.40 15.60 20.77
C ARG A 225 -6.63 14.59 21.90
N LYS A 226 -7.89 14.30 22.25
CA LYS A 226 -8.25 13.36 23.32
C LYS A 226 -7.73 11.96 22.98
N ILE A 227 -7.85 11.57 21.71
CA ILE A 227 -7.38 10.28 21.20
C ILE A 227 -5.86 10.20 21.20
N VAL A 228 -5.18 11.25 20.74
CA VAL A 228 -3.70 11.28 20.74
C VAL A 228 -3.15 11.19 22.16
N GLU A 229 -3.69 11.96 23.11
CA GLU A 229 -3.28 11.91 24.53
C GLU A 229 -3.51 10.52 25.13
N TRP A 230 -4.62 9.86 24.78
CA TRP A 230 -4.89 8.48 25.20
C TRP A 230 -3.88 7.48 24.61
N LEU A 231 -3.55 7.59 23.32
CA LEU A 231 -2.55 6.75 22.66
C LEU A 231 -1.14 6.94 23.24
N GLU A 232 -0.78 8.18 23.61
CA GLU A 232 0.50 8.48 24.26
C GLU A 232 0.59 7.85 25.65
N LYS A 233 -0.47 7.95 26.47
CA LYS A 233 -0.55 7.28 27.77
C LYS A 233 -0.44 5.76 27.62
N LEU A 234 -1.13 5.19 26.62
CA LEU A 234 -1.07 3.76 26.32
C LEU A 234 0.35 3.32 25.93
N GLU A 235 1.02 4.07 25.05
CA GLU A 235 2.41 3.80 24.65
C GLU A 235 3.36 3.86 25.86
N LYS A 236 3.19 4.85 26.74
CA LYS A 236 4.00 5.01 27.96
C LYS A 236 3.85 3.81 28.90
N LYS A 237 2.62 3.39 29.21
CA LYS A 237 2.36 2.23 30.08
C LYS A 237 2.95 0.94 29.53
N ARG A 238 2.91 0.75 28.20
CA ARG A 238 3.54 -0.40 27.54
C ARG A 238 5.05 -0.41 27.68
N LYS A 239 5.70 0.77 27.65
CA LYS A 239 7.15 0.89 27.87
C LYS A 239 7.50 0.56 29.33
N GLU A 240 6.78 1.16 30.28
CA GLU A 240 6.97 0.90 31.72
C GLU A 240 6.84 -0.60 32.05
N LYS A 241 5.84 -1.29 31.49
CA LYS A 241 5.66 -2.75 31.64
C LYS A 241 6.80 -3.59 31.05
N ARG A 242 7.41 -3.17 29.94
CA ARG A 242 8.54 -3.87 29.30
C ARG A 242 9.86 -3.65 30.01
N GLU A 243 9.99 -2.53 30.74
CA GLU A 243 11.17 -2.19 31.52
C GLU A 243 11.12 -2.80 32.93
N SER A 244 9.92 -3.10 33.44
CA SER A 244 9.69 -3.64 34.79
C SER A 244 9.62 -5.17 34.86
N GLY A 245 9.64 -5.87 33.72
CA GLY A 245 9.56 -7.33 33.62
C GLY A 245 10.75 -7.90 32.85
#